data_AF-A0A524D460-F1
#
_entry.id   AF-A0A524D460-F1
#
_cell.length_a   1.000
_cell.length_b   1.000
_cell.length_c   1.000
_cell.angle_alpha   90.00
_cell.angle_beta   90.00
_cell.angle_gamma   90.00
#
_symmetry.space_group_name_H-M   'P 1'
#
loop_
_entity.id
_entity.type
_entity.pdbx_description
1 polymer ?
#
loop_
_entity_poly.entity_id
_entity_poly.type
_entity_poly.pdbx_seq_one_letter_code
_entity_poly.pdbx_strand_id
1 'polypeptide(L)'
;MDTSLYKNTKLEKRLGFLSENGTTVAFEEKDKSVTSKAKNIEWKESLVKSVVYRTLTIILGFITAFIATGSLALAFGVALLTEFVQSINYFVFEVVWTNLITKRRLEEKIKSRMVDLHINYDSILELAYEMSLIDTFVEEVYTSAYNFFKSVLENEELADLSEEIRQHFEHFKRVHENRDFKPLQPIEGEIPKEEEVK
;
A
#
# COMPACT_ATOMS: atom_id res chain seq x y z
N MET A 1 -30.88 -24.14 20.86
CA MET A 1 -30.30 -23.75 19.56
C MET A 1 -28.91 -24.34 19.48
N ASP A 2 -28.74 -25.33 18.62
CA ASP A 2 -27.68 -26.34 18.67
C ASP A 2 -26.53 -25.95 17.73
N THR A 3 -25.35 -25.65 18.26
CA THR A 3 -24.16 -25.14 17.54
C THR A 3 -23.23 -26.25 17.05
N SER A 4 -23.70 -27.50 17.01
CA SER A 4 -22.89 -28.68 16.70
C SER A 4 -22.72 -29.01 15.21
N LEU A 5 -23.44 -28.34 14.30
CA LEU A 5 -23.54 -28.75 12.88
C LEU A 5 -22.65 -28.00 11.87
N TYR A 6 -21.89 -26.97 12.27
CA TYR A 6 -21.11 -26.16 11.31
C TYR A 6 -19.60 -26.46 11.24
N LYS A 7 -19.09 -27.42 12.02
CA LYS A 7 -17.65 -27.74 12.06
C LYS A 7 -17.20 -28.92 11.18
N ASN A 8 -18.12 -29.69 10.60
CA ASN A 8 -17.78 -30.97 9.96
C ASN A 8 -17.54 -30.95 8.44
N THR A 9 -17.83 -29.86 7.73
CA THR A 9 -17.66 -29.81 6.26
C THR A 9 -16.28 -29.35 5.78
N LYS A 10 -15.41 -28.85 6.69
CA LYS A 10 -14.07 -28.34 6.33
C LYS A 10 -12.94 -29.36 6.53
N LEU A 11 -13.19 -30.45 7.26
CA LEU A 11 -12.19 -31.48 7.56
C LEU A 11 -12.17 -32.62 6.54
N GLU A 12 -13.30 -32.96 5.90
CA GLU A 12 -13.34 -34.06 4.91
C GLU A 12 -12.66 -33.73 3.58
N LYS A 13 -12.59 -32.45 3.18
CA LYS A 13 -11.88 -32.04 1.96
C LYS A 13 -10.35 -32.13 2.06
N ARG A 14 -9.79 -32.34 3.25
CA ARG A 14 -8.33 -32.49 3.44
C ARG A 14 -7.86 -33.95 3.57
N LEU A 15 -8.77 -34.91 3.65
CA LEU A 15 -8.42 -36.32 3.85
C LEU A 15 -8.70 -37.21 2.63
N GLY A 16 -9.33 -36.68 1.57
CA GLY A 16 -9.53 -37.38 0.30
C GLY A 16 -8.32 -37.42 -0.66
N PHE A 17 -7.13 -37.00 -0.21
CA PHE A 17 -5.90 -36.95 -1.03
C PHE A 17 -4.71 -37.67 -0.38
N LEU A 18 -4.99 -38.80 0.28
CA LEU A 18 -3.97 -39.79 0.66
C LEU A 18 -4.33 -41.08 -0.10
N SER A 19 -3.90 -41.21 -1.35
CA SER A 19 -2.64 -41.88 -1.71
C SER A 19 -2.60 -43.31 -1.17
N GLU A 20 -3.39 -44.18 -1.79
CA GLU A 20 -3.05 -45.59 -1.94
C GLU A 20 -1.78 -45.69 -2.78
N ASN A 21 -0.63 -45.71 -2.12
CA ASN A 21 0.53 -46.55 -2.45
C ASN A 21 1.71 -46.08 -1.60
N GLY A 22 2.14 -46.97 -0.70
CA GLY A 22 3.31 -46.76 0.12
C GLY A 22 4.55 -46.59 -0.75
N THR A 23 5.04 -45.36 -0.85
CA THR A 23 6.44 -45.08 -1.14
C THR A 23 6.80 -43.73 -0.53
N THR A 24 7.39 -43.75 0.67
CA THR A 24 8.11 -42.61 1.23
C THR A 24 9.37 -42.39 0.40
N VAL A 25 9.26 -41.61 -0.67
CA VAL A 25 10.41 -41.18 -1.45
C VAL A 25 10.71 -39.72 -1.10
N ALA A 26 11.88 -39.52 -0.51
CA ALA A 26 12.56 -38.24 -0.40
C ALA A 26 12.59 -37.53 -1.77
N PHE A 27 11.67 -36.59 -1.99
CA PHE A 27 11.57 -35.85 -3.26
C PHE A 27 11.68 -34.33 -3.11
N GLU A 28 11.86 -33.80 -1.89
CA GLU A 28 11.75 -32.35 -1.65
C GLU A 28 13.09 -31.60 -1.68
N GLU A 29 14.24 -32.28 -1.69
CA GLU A 29 15.56 -31.62 -1.62
C GLU A 29 16.30 -31.52 -2.97
N LYS A 30 15.94 -32.35 -3.95
CA LYS A 30 16.63 -32.36 -5.26
C LYS A 30 16.20 -31.23 -6.20
N ASP A 31 15.01 -30.67 -5.99
CA ASP A 31 14.35 -29.78 -6.96
C ASP A 31 14.84 -28.32 -6.92
N LYS A 32 15.35 -27.85 -5.77
CA LYS A 32 15.97 -26.51 -5.64
C LYS A 32 17.30 -26.40 -6.40
N SER A 33 18.01 -27.52 -6.59
CA SER A 33 19.29 -27.56 -7.32
C SER A 33 19.10 -27.56 -8.85
N VAL A 34 17.99 -28.13 -9.34
CA VAL A 34 17.66 -28.20 -10.76
C VAL A 34 17.03 -26.89 -11.23
N THR A 35 16.13 -26.31 -10.44
CA THR A 35 15.51 -25.01 -10.73
C THR A 35 16.51 -23.85 -10.69
N SER A 36 17.48 -23.86 -9.78
CA SER A 36 18.56 -22.85 -9.75
C SER A 36 19.55 -23.00 -10.91
N LYS A 37 19.84 -24.23 -11.36
CA LYS A 37 20.65 -24.46 -12.58
C LYS A 37 19.90 -24.03 -13.85
N ALA A 38 18.61 -24.37 -13.98
CA ALA A 38 17.79 -23.96 -15.11
C ALA A 38 17.69 -22.42 -15.22
N LYS A 39 17.43 -21.72 -14.11
CA LYS A 39 17.40 -20.26 -14.05
C LYS A 39 18.75 -19.61 -14.42
N ASN A 40 19.86 -20.23 -14.02
CA ASN A 40 21.20 -19.77 -14.39
C ASN A 40 21.52 -19.97 -15.88
N ILE A 41 21.00 -21.03 -16.50
CA ILE A 41 21.16 -21.27 -17.94
C ILE A 41 20.36 -20.24 -18.73
N GLU A 42 19.11 -19.99 -18.33
CA GLU A 42 18.21 -19.04 -18.99
C GLU A 42 18.71 -17.58 -18.94
N TRP A 43 19.28 -17.15 -17.80
CA TRP A 43 19.85 -15.81 -17.68
C TRP A 43 21.14 -15.64 -18.50
N LYS A 44 21.98 -16.69 -18.56
CA LYS A 44 23.17 -16.69 -19.43
C LYS A 44 22.80 -16.63 -20.90
N GLU A 45 21.79 -17.39 -21.33
CA GLU A 45 21.30 -17.33 -22.70
C GLU A 45 20.72 -15.95 -23.04
N SER A 46 20.00 -15.32 -22.11
CA SER A 46 19.45 -13.97 -22.29
C SER A 46 20.56 -12.91 -22.43
N LEU A 47 21.60 -12.99 -21.59
CA LEU A 47 22.77 -12.11 -21.71
C LEU A 47 23.53 -12.32 -23.02
N VAL A 48 23.76 -13.57 -23.43
CA VAL A 48 24.43 -13.88 -24.70
C VAL A 48 23.62 -13.36 -25.87
N LYS A 49 22.29 -13.56 -25.88
CA LYS A 49 21.40 -13.01 -26.92
C LYS A 49 21.48 -11.48 -26.99
N SER A 50 21.50 -10.81 -25.84
CA SER A 50 21.63 -9.35 -25.76
C SER A 50 22.98 -8.87 -26.32
N VAL A 51 24.08 -9.51 -25.93
CA VAL A 51 25.44 -9.17 -26.40
C VAL A 51 25.58 -9.41 -27.91
N VAL A 52 25.07 -10.53 -28.42
CA VAL A 52 25.08 -10.85 -29.85
C VAL A 52 24.28 -9.81 -30.63
N TYR A 53 23.07 -9.48 -30.18
CA TYR A 53 22.24 -8.47 -30.82
C TYR A 53 22.97 -7.12 -30.89
N ARG A 54 23.58 -6.69 -29.78
CA ARG A 54 24.29 -5.41 -29.72
C ARG A 54 25.53 -5.38 -30.61
N THR A 55 26.26 -6.49 -30.69
CA THR A 55 27.41 -6.64 -31.58
C THR A 55 26.99 -6.53 -33.04
N LEU A 56 25.86 -7.14 -33.42
CA LEU A 56 25.33 -7.04 -34.78
C LEU A 56 24.91 -5.61 -35.14
N THR A 57 24.25 -4.88 -34.23
CA THR A 57 23.90 -3.46 -34.49
C THR A 57 25.13 -2.57 -34.62
N ILE A 58 26.19 -2.80 -33.83
CA ILE A 58 27.44 -2.05 -33.95
C ILE A 58 28.11 -2.34 -35.30
N ILE A 59 28.18 -3.60 -35.72
CA ILE A 59 28.74 -3.99 -37.02
C ILE A 59 27.93 -3.37 -38.17
N LEU A 60 26.60 -3.40 -38.06
CA LEU A 60 25.72 -2.82 -39.08
C LEU A 60 25.93 -1.30 -39.18
N GLY A 61 25.93 -0.59 -38.05
CA GLY A 61 26.20 0.85 -38.00
C GLY A 61 27.58 1.21 -38.54
N PHE A 62 28.58 0.39 -38.21
CA PHE A 62 29.93 0.53 -38.75
C PHE A 62 29.97 0.34 -40.28
N ILE A 63 29.34 -0.71 -40.82
CA ILE A 63 29.30 -0.96 -42.28
C ILE A 63 28.59 0.20 -42.99
N THR A 64 27.44 0.65 -42.47
CA THR A 64 26.71 1.77 -43.06
C THR A 64 27.54 3.06 -43.05
N ALA A 65 28.19 3.38 -41.93
CA ALA A 65 29.06 4.54 -41.83
C ALA A 65 30.32 4.40 -42.70
N PHE A 66 30.88 3.19 -42.82
CA PHE A 66 32.03 2.93 -43.67
C PHE A 66 31.70 3.10 -45.16
N ILE A 67 30.56 2.61 -45.60
CA ILE A 67 30.07 2.81 -46.97
C ILE A 67 29.84 4.31 -47.24
N ALA A 68 29.28 5.04 -46.27
CA ALA A 68 28.99 6.47 -46.43
C ALA A 68 30.26 7.34 -46.43
N THR A 69 31.24 7.01 -45.59
CA THR A 69 32.40 7.89 -45.33
C THR A 69 33.68 7.44 -46.03
N GLY A 70 33.76 6.17 -46.45
CA GLY A 70 34.95 5.55 -47.04
C GLY A 70 36.16 5.42 -46.10
N SER A 71 36.02 5.80 -44.83
CA SER A 71 37.09 5.86 -43.84
C SER A 71 36.79 5.00 -42.63
N LEU A 72 37.72 4.09 -42.33
CA LEU A 72 37.62 3.11 -41.25
C LEU A 72 37.62 3.77 -39.87
N ALA A 73 38.45 4.81 -39.69
CA ALA A 73 38.53 5.57 -38.44
C ALA A 73 37.24 6.36 -38.16
N LEU A 74 36.67 6.99 -39.19
CA LEU A 74 35.42 7.75 -39.05
C LEU A 74 34.23 6.83 -38.82
N ALA A 75 34.14 5.71 -39.54
CA ALA A 75 33.07 4.73 -39.36
C ALA A 75 33.03 4.15 -37.93
N PHE A 76 34.21 3.84 -37.38
CA PHE A 76 34.32 3.34 -36.02
C PHE A 76 33.94 4.41 -34.99
N GLY A 77 34.40 5.66 -35.19
CA GLY A 77 34.04 6.79 -34.34
C GLY A 77 32.53 7.04 -34.32
N VAL A 78 31.88 7.00 -35.49
CA VAL A 78 30.43 7.18 -35.61
C VAL A 78 29.67 6.04 -34.92
N ALA A 79 30.06 4.78 -35.14
CA ALA A 79 29.39 3.62 -34.53
C ALA A 79 29.44 3.67 -32.99
N LEU A 80 30.60 4.00 -32.40
CA LEU A 80 30.73 4.15 -30.94
C LEU A 80 29.93 5.34 -30.42
N LEU A 81 29.94 6.46 -31.14
CA LEU A 81 29.22 7.66 -30.74
C LEU A 81 27.70 7.43 -30.74
N THR A 82 27.18 6.69 -31.72
CA THR A 82 25.76 6.32 -31.76
C THR A 82 25.34 5.49 -30.54
N GLU A 83 26.10 4.45 -30.18
CA GLU A 83 25.83 3.65 -28.98
C GLU A 83 25.95 4.46 -27.69
N PHE A 84 26.92 5.38 -27.62
CA PHE A 84 27.09 6.27 -26.46
C PHE A 84 25.90 7.22 -26.30
N VAL A 85 25.46 7.84 -27.39
CA VAL A 85 24.27 8.71 -27.38
C VAL A 85 23.02 7.93 -26.99
N GLN A 86 22.84 6.71 -27.52
CA GLN A 86 21.72 5.84 -27.11
C GLN A 86 21.77 5.51 -25.62
N SER A 87 22.96 5.21 -25.07
CA SER A 87 23.14 4.95 -23.65
C SER A 87 22.77 6.17 -22.79
N ILE A 88 23.21 7.37 -23.17
CA ILE A 88 22.84 8.61 -22.47
C ILE A 88 21.34 8.84 -22.53
N ASN A 89 20.74 8.68 -23.71
CA ASN A 89 19.32 8.91 -23.89
C ASN A 89 18.47 7.94 -23.05
N TYR A 90 18.85 6.66 -23.01
CA TYR A 90 18.20 5.68 -22.15
C TYR A 90 18.36 6.02 -20.67
N PHE A 91 19.54 6.45 -20.23
CA PHE A 91 19.76 6.88 -18.85
C PHE A 91 18.89 8.08 -18.47
N VAL A 92 18.82 9.10 -19.33
CA VAL A 92 17.95 10.27 -19.12
C VAL A 92 16.48 9.84 -19.05
N PHE A 93 16.04 8.98 -19.97
CA PHE A 93 14.69 8.43 -19.94
C PHE A 93 14.40 7.72 -18.61
N GLU A 94 15.28 6.82 -18.16
CA GLU A 94 15.13 6.12 -16.88
C GLU A 94 15.08 7.07 -15.67
N VAL A 95 15.91 8.11 -15.64
CA VAL A 95 15.91 9.11 -14.56
C VAL A 95 14.60 9.91 -14.57
N VAL A 96 14.15 10.38 -15.73
CA VAL A 96 12.90 11.13 -15.89
C VAL A 96 11.70 10.25 -15.54
N TRP A 97 11.66 9.03 -16.06
CA TRP A 97 10.59 8.07 -15.84
C TRP A 97 10.52 7.62 -14.38
N THR A 98 11.66 7.34 -13.75
CA THR A 98 11.72 7.02 -12.32
C THR A 98 11.22 8.17 -11.48
N ASN A 99 11.60 9.42 -11.78
CA ASN A 99 11.11 10.58 -11.05
C ASN A 99 9.58 10.76 -11.22
N LEU A 100 9.05 10.57 -12.43
CA LEU A 100 7.60 10.67 -12.71
C LEU A 100 6.78 9.56 -12.05
N ILE A 101 7.23 8.30 -12.13
CA ILE A 101 6.53 7.16 -11.52
C ILE A 101 6.67 7.18 -10.00
N THR A 102 7.84 7.55 -9.47
CA THR A 102 8.06 7.60 -8.02
C THR A 102 7.11 8.59 -7.37
N LYS A 103 6.84 9.74 -7.99
CA LYS A 103 5.83 10.68 -7.50
C LYS A 103 4.43 10.06 -7.43
N ARG A 104 3.98 9.38 -8.49
CA ARG A 104 2.66 8.71 -8.50
C ARG A 104 2.55 7.59 -7.47
N ARG A 105 3.59 6.76 -7.30
CA ARG A 105 3.60 5.70 -6.28
C ARG A 105 3.66 6.25 -4.85
N LEU A 106 4.28 7.41 -4.66
CA LEU A 106 4.32 8.07 -3.35
C LEU A 106 2.93 8.64 -3.01
N GLU A 107 2.24 9.23 -3.97
CA GLU A 107 0.85 9.68 -3.83
C GLU A 107 -0.11 8.52 -3.55
N GLU A 108 0.04 7.37 -4.22
CA GLU A 108 -0.75 6.16 -3.91
C GLU A 108 -0.46 5.60 -2.51
N LYS A 109 0.79 5.65 -2.05
CA LYS A 109 1.16 5.25 -0.67
C LYS A 109 0.61 6.21 0.38
N ILE A 110 0.56 7.51 0.08
CA ILE A 110 -0.04 8.51 0.97
C ILE A 110 -1.56 8.37 0.98
N LYS A 111 -2.19 8.16 -0.18
CA LYS A 111 -3.63 7.95 -0.31
C LYS A 111 -4.10 6.65 0.35
N SER A 112 -3.35 5.54 0.23
CA SER A 112 -3.68 4.29 0.93
C SER A 112 -3.55 4.39 2.46
N ARG A 113 -2.58 5.15 2.97
CA ARG A 113 -2.52 5.49 4.41
C ARG A 113 -3.68 6.40 4.85
N MET A 114 -4.17 7.24 3.95
CA MET A 114 -5.34 8.09 4.20
C MET A 114 -6.66 7.30 4.11
N VAL A 115 -6.70 6.21 3.35
CA VAL A 115 -7.86 5.29 3.24
C VAL A 115 -7.92 4.29 4.40
N ASP A 116 -6.79 3.94 5.01
CA ASP A 116 -6.77 3.31 6.36
C ASP A 116 -7.23 4.29 7.47
N LEU A 117 -7.32 5.58 7.15
CA LEU A 117 -7.93 6.62 7.98
C LEU A 117 -9.43 6.79 7.70
N HIS A 118 -10.03 5.96 6.83
CA HIS A 118 -11.48 5.80 6.77
C HIS A 118 -11.86 5.03 8.03
N ILE A 119 -11.97 5.80 9.11
CA ILE A 119 -12.22 5.41 10.47
C ILE A 119 -13.20 4.25 10.48
N ASN A 120 -12.74 3.07 10.93
CA ASN A 120 -13.63 1.94 11.07
C ASN A 120 -14.71 2.36 12.07
N TYR A 121 -15.98 2.33 11.64
CA TYR A 121 -17.12 2.66 12.49
C TYR A 121 -17.04 1.90 13.83
N ASP A 122 -16.54 0.67 13.79
CA ASP A 122 -16.24 -0.17 14.96
C ASP A 122 -15.26 0.50 15.95
N SER A 123 -14.23 1.19 15.46
CA SER A 123 -13.25 1.88 16.30
C SER A 123 -13.80 3.15 16.95
N ILE A 124 -14.72 3.87 16.29
CA ILE A 124 -15.44 5.00 16.91
C ILE A 124 -16.33 4.47 18.04
N LEU A 125 -17.04 3.38 17.76
CA LEU A 125 -17.93 2.74 18.72
C LEU A 125 -17.16 2.20 19.94
N GLU A 126 -16.04 1.51 19.71
CA GLU A 126 -15.16 1.00 20.76
C GLU A 126 -14.61 2.15 21.61
N LEU A 127 -14.13 3.23 20.99
CA LEU A 127 -13.64 4.40 21.70
C LEU A 127 -14.76 5.10 22.51
N ALA A 128 -15.95 5.25 21.93
CA ALA A 128 -17.12 5.80 22.60
C ALA A 128 -17.52 4.96 23.83
N TYR A 129 -17.48 3.63 23.69
CA TYR A 129 -17.71 2.71 24.80
C TYR A 129 -16.66 2.89 25.90
N GLU A 130 -15.37 2.87 25.57
CA GLU A 130 -14.28 3.05 26.53
C GLU A 130 -14.41 4.39 27.26
N MET A 131 -14.63 5.47 26.53
CA MET A 131 -14.84 6.80 27.12
C MET A 131 -16.04 6.84 28.06
N SER A 132 -17.12 6.10 27.77
CA SER A 132 -18.29 6.06 28.63
C SER A 132 -18.04 5.41 30.00
N LEU A 133 -17.02 4.55 30.08
CA LEU A 133 -16.62 3.87 31.31
C LEU A 133 -15.59 4.65 32.14
N ILE A 134 -14.96 5.69 31.56
CA ILE A 134 -13.97 6.49 32.27
C ILE A 134 -14.65 7.25 33.40
N ASP A 135 -14.30 6.93 34.64
CA ASP A 135 -14.73 7.68 35.82
C ASP A 135 -13.68 8.75 36.18
N THR A 136 -13.78 9.95 35.59
CA THR A 136 -12.73 10.99 35.73
C THR A 136 -13.15 12.15 36.63
N PHE A 137 -12.29 12.49 37.60
CA PHE A 137 -12.45 13.68 38.45
C PHE A 137 -11.79 14.94 37.87
N VAL A 138 -11.11 14.80 36.73
CA VAL A 138 -10.39 15.88 36.04
C VAL A 138 -11.32 16.52 35.00
N GLU A 139 -11.59 17.83 35.16
CA GLU A 139 -12.55 18.59 34.36
C GLU A 139 -12.18 18.60 32.87
N GLU A 140 -10.89 18.68 32.54
CA GLU A 140 -10.40 18.71 31.16
C GLU A 140 -10.66 17.39 30.44
N VAL A 141 -10.53 16.27 31.15
CA VAL A 141 -10.80 14.93 30.60
C VAL A 141 -12.29 14.74 30.39
N TYR A 142 -13.11 15.15 31.37
CA TYR A 142 -14.57 15.12 31.23
C TYR A 142 -15.02 15.93 30.01
N THR A 143 -14.52 17.16 29.89
CA THR A 143 -14.90 18.06 28.80
C THR A 143 -14.44 17.55 27.43
N SER A 144 -13.25 16.97 27.37
CA SER A 144 -12.72 16.37 26.14
C SER A 144 -13.59 15.20 25.67
N ALA A 145 -13.97 14.29 26.58
CA ALA A 145 -14.89 13.19 26.28
C ALA A 145 -16.28 13.71 25.89
N TYR A 146 -16.81 14.69 26.62
CA TYR A 146 -18.11 15.30 26.32
C TYR A 146 -18.15 15.92 24.91
N ASN A 147 -17.11 16.69 24.56
CA ASN A 147 -17.00 17.31 23.24
C ASN A 147 -16.82 16.25 22.14
N PHE A 148 -16.07 15.19 22.39
CA PHE A 148 -15.98 14.06 21.46
C PHE A 148 -17.36 13.48 21.15
N PHE A 149 -18.14 13.10 22.18
CA PHE A 149 -19.50 12.58 21.98
C PHE A 149 -20.39 13.56 21.21
N LYS A 150 -20.33 14.85 21.56
CA LYS A 150 -21.10 15.88 20.88
C LYS A 150 -20.72 16.00 19.40
N SER A 151 -19.43 16.13 19.09
CA SER A 151 -18.94 16.25 17.71
C SER A 151 -19.27 15.02 16.86
N VAL A 152 -19.25 13.83 17.46
CA VAL A 152 -19.62 12.59 16.76
C VAL A 152 -21.13 12.52 16.49
N LEU A 153 -21.96 12.95 17.46
CA LEU A 153 -23.43 12.98 17.30
C LEU A 153 -23.92 14.08 16.35
N GLU A 154 -23.17 15.17 16.17
CA GLU A 154 -23.49 16.26 15.25
C GLU A 154 -23.07 15.96 13.79
N ASN A 155 -22.30 14.90 13.55
CA ASN A 155 -21.82 14.55 12.21
C ASN A 155 -22.83 13.69 11.43
N GLU A 156 -23.33 14.21 10.30
CA GLU A 156 -24.30 13.51 9.44
C GLU A 156 -23.77 12.20 8.84
N GLU A 157 -22.45 12.08 8.61
CA GLU A 157 -21.83 10.86 8.06
C GLU A 157 -21.86 9.67 9.04
N LEU A 158 -22.08 9.95 10.33
CA LEU A 158 -22.11 8.96 11.42
C LEU A 158 -23.54 8.69 11.92
N ALA A 159 -24.56 9.08 11.15
CA ALA A 159 -25.96 8.91 11.52
C ALA A 159 -26.31 7.45 11.91
N ASP A 160 -25.72 6.47 11.23
CA ASP A 160 -25.94 5.04 11.49
C ASP A 160 -25.46 4.60 12.89
N LEU A 161 -24.42 5.23 13.43
CA LEU A 161 -23.90 4.96 14.79
C LEU A 161 -24.53 5.84 15.87
N SER A 162 -25.29 6.87 15.48
CA SER A 162 -25.75 7.92 16.39
C SER A 162 -26.52 7.37 17.60
N GLU A 163 -27.33 6.33 17.41
CA GLU A 163 -28.12 5.75 18.50
C GLU A 163 -27.26 5.00 19.53
N GLU A 164 -26.29 4.19 19.08
CA GLU A 164 -25.38 3.46 19.97
C GLU A 164 -24.46 4.43 20.73
N ILE A 165 -23.92 5.43 20.03
CA ILE A 165 -23.09 6.46 20.63
C ILE A 165 -23.89 7.30 21.61
N ARG A 166 -25.18 7.57 21.34
CA ARG A 166 -26.06 8.26 22.28
C ARG A 166 -26.27 7.46 23.56
N GLN A 167 -26.38 6.14 23.48
CA GLN A 167 -26.46 5.29 24.68
C GLN A 167 -25.20 5.39 25.55
N HIS A 168 -24.02 5.35 24.93
CA HIS A 168 -22.74 5.53 25.64
C HIS A 168 -22.60 6.94 26.23
N PHE A 169 -23.03 7.97 25.50
CA PHE A 169 -23.00 9.34 25.99
C PHE A 169 -23.91 9.57 27.20
N GLU A 170 -25.11 9.01 27.18
CA GLU A 170 -26.04 9.09 28.32
C GLU A 170 -25.53 8.29 29.53
N HIS A 171 -24.87 7.15 29.30
CA HIS A 171 -24.17 6.43 30.36
C HIS A 171 -23.07 7.29 30.98
N PHE A 172 -22.22 7.90 30.15
CA PHE A 172 -21.16 8.80 30.58
C PHE A 172 -21.70 9.95 31.44
N LYS A 173 -22.77 10.64 30.99
CA LYS A 173 -23.39 11.73 31.77
C LYS A 173 -23.88 11.25 33.13
N ARG A 174 -24.56 10.10 33.18
CA ARG A 174 -25.10 9.55 34.44
C ARG A 174 -24.00 9.25 35.46
N VAL A 175 -22.88 8.69 35.02
CA VAL A 175 -21.72 8.40 35.88
C VAL A 175 -21.15 9.69 36.50
N HIS A 176 -21.26 10.81 35.78
CA HIS A 176 -20.70 12.11 36.20
C HIS A 176 -21.75 13.12 36.69
N GLU A 177 -23.03 12.74 36.82
CA GLU A 177 -24.13 13.66 37.15
C GLU A 177 -23.97 14.37 38.50
N ASN A 178 -23.31 13.70 39.46
CA ASN A 178 -23.05 14.25 40.79
C ASN A 178 -21.78 15.14 40.84
N ARG A 179 -21.18 15.47 39.69
CA ARG A 179 -19.93 16.23 39.60
C ARG A 179 -20.23 17.63 39.07
N ASP A 180 -19.63 18.64 39.70
CA ASP A 180 -19.82 20.05 39.35
C ASP A 180 -18.86 20.48 38.24
N PHE A 181 -18.91 19.81 37.09
CA PHE A 181 -18.14 20.19 35.90
C PHE A 181 -18.91 21.21 35.07
N LYS A 182 -18.26 22.30 34.69
CA LYS A 182 -18.87 23.28 33.79
C LYS A 182 -18.59 22.86 32.35
N PRO A 183 -19.61 22.66 31.49
CA PRO A 183 -19.35 22.43 30.08
C PRO A 183 -18.63 23.66 29.50
N LEU A 184 -17.44 23.47 28.91
CA LEU A 184 -16.74 24.56 28.23
C LEU A 184 -17.61 25.09 27.09
N GLN A 185 -17.62 26.42 26.92
CA GLN A 185 -18.25 27.04 25.77
C GLN A 185 -17.58 26.53 24.48
N PRO A 186 -18.32 26.42 23.37
CA PRO A 186 -17.77 26.02 22.09
C PRO A 186 -16.50 26.83 21.81
N ILE A 187 -15.43 26.16 21.36
CA ILE A 187 -14.21 26.84 20.95
C ILE A 187 -14.60 27.72 19.74
N GLU A 188 -14.83 29.01 19.99
CA GLU A 188 -15.03 30.03 18.95
C GLU A 188 -13.72 30.14 18.15
N GLY A 189 -13.63 29.27 17.15
CA GLY A 189 -12.53 29.17 16.21
C GLY A 189 -13.09 28.67 14.89
N GLU A 190 -14.11 29.36 14.36
CA GLU A 190 -14.43 29.31 12.95
C GLU A 190 -13.15 29.59 12.16
N ILE A 191 -12.73 28.59 11.38
CA ILE A 191 -11.78 28.80 10.29
C ILE A 191 -12.42 29.88 9.40
N PRO A 192 -11.76 31.03 9.17
CA PRO A 192 -12.32 32.04 8.29
C PRO A 192 -12.57 31.40 6.93
N LYS A 193 -13.85 31.39 6.51
CA LYS A 193 -14.23 30.99 5.16
C LYS A 193 -13.41 31.84 4.20
N GLU A 194 -12.67 31.18 3.32
CA GLU A 194 -11.89 31.81 2.26
C GLU A 194 -12.76 32.85 1.56
N GLU A 195 -12.44 34.13 1.76
CA GLU A 195 -13.00 35.20 0.97
C GLU A 195 -12.61 34.97 -0.50
N GLU A 196 -13.62 34.92 -1.36
CA GLU A 196 -13.48 34.99 -2.81
C GLU A 196 -12.56 36.15 -3.19
N VAL A 197 -11.34 35.83 -3.60
CA VAL A 197 -10.48 36.76 -4.32
C VAL A 197 -11.09 36.93 -5.71
N LYS A 198 -11.73 38.08 -5.89
CA LYS A 198 -12.22 38.63 -7.18
C LYS A 198 -11.17 38.61 -8.28
#